data_AF-A0A975U2W0-F1
#
_entry.id   AF-A0A975U2W0-F1
#
_cell.length_a   1.000
_cell.length_b   1.000
_cell.length_c   1.000
_cell.angle_alpha   90.00
_cell.angle_beta   90.00
_cell.angle_gamma   90.00
#
_symmetry.space_group_name_H-M   'P 1'
#
loop_
_entity.id
_entity.type
_entity.pdbx_description
1 polymer ?
#
loop_
_entity_poly.entity_id
_entity_poly.type
_entity_poly.pdbx_seq_one_letter_code
_entity_poly.pdbx_strand_id
1 'polypeptide(L)'
;MPILRAVGAASVFGLVIAVPGTAVVMAAPPHPAMPPFSLGYVSLPALAVIVPFAMLATGAGARFAHRLNQGLPRRGFAVLLVVVAARMAATALG
;
A
#
# COMPACT_ATOMS: atom_id res chain seq x y z
N MET A 1 -19.09 -15.24 7.23
CA MET A 1 -18.44 -14.15 8.02
C MET A 1 -16.91 -14.29 8.28
N PRO A 2 -16.08 -15.15 7.64
CA PRO A 2 -14.63 -15.15 7.89
C PRO A 2 -13.83 -14.12 7.08
N ILE A 3 -14.32 -13.71 5.90
CA ILE A 3 -13.57 -12.84 4.99
C ILE A 3 -13.32 -11.42 5.56
N LEU A 4 -14.31 -10.84 6.27
CA LEU A 4 -14.13 -9.54 6.93
C LEU A 4 -13.08 -9.58 8.05
N ARG A 5 -12.93 -10.72 8.74
CA ARG A 5 -11.90 -10.90 9.78
C ARG A 5 -10.49 -10.94 9.15
N ALA A 6 -10.33 -11.66 8.04
CA ALA A 6 -9.07 -11.72 7.32
C ALA A 6 -8.65 -10.34 6.76
N VAL A 7 -9.61 -9.61 6.18
CA VAL A 7 -9.37 -8.23 5.68
C VAL A 7 -9.06 -7.27 6.84
N GLY A 8 -9.81 -7.36 7.95
CA GLY A 8 -9.56 -6.55 9.14
C GLY A 8 -8.16 -6.74 9.72
N ALA A 9 -7.68 -7.99 9.79
CA ALA A 9 -6.32 -8.29 10.22
C ALA A 9 -5.27 -7.69 9.29
N ALA A 10 -5.46 -7.79 7.96
CA ALA A 10 -4.54 -7.21 6.98
C ALA A 10 -4.42 -5.68 7.13
N SER A 11 -5.53 -4.98 7.38
CA SER A 11 -5.53 -3.53 7.61
C SER A 11 -4.75 -3.12 8.86
N VAL A 12 -4.81 -3.92 9.93
CA VAL A 12 -4.05 -3.66 11.17
C VAL A 12 -2.55 -3.74 10.92
N PHE A 13 -2.07 -4.74 10.18
CA PHE A 13 -0.66 -4.83 9.83
C PHE A 13 -0.17 -3.61 9.04
N GLY A 14 -0.98 -3.11 8.10
CA GLY A 14 -0.67 -1.87 7.37
C GLY A 14 -0.50 -0.67 8.30
N LEU A 15 -1.40 -0.49 9.27
CA LEU A 15 -1.29 0.58 10.27
C LEU A 15 -0.05 0.41 11.15
N VAL A 16 0.18 -0.80 11.67
CA VAL A 16 1.31 -1.11 12.55
C VAL A 16 2.66 -0.89 11.87
N ILE A 17 2.76 -1.15 10.56
CA ILE A 17 3.99 -0.88 9.78
C ILE A 17 4.11 0.61 9.44
N ALA A 18 2.99 1.27 9.13
CA ALA A 18 2.97 2.67 8.74
C ALA A 18 3.42 3.61 9.88
N VAL A 19 2.99 3.36 11.12
CA VAL A 19 3.30 4.22 12.28
C VAL A 19 4.82 4.40 12.53
N PRO A 20 5.63 3.34 12.70
CA PRO A 20 7.06 3.50 12.90
C PRO A 20 7.76 4.01 11.63
N GLY A 21 7.31 3.61 10.43
CA GLY A 21 7.88 4.10 9.17
C GLY A 21 7.73 5.61 9.01
N THR A 22 6.55 6.16 9.27
CA THR A 22 6.32 7.61 9.24
C THR A 22 7.03 8.33 10.38
N ALA A 23 7.10 7.74 11.58
CA ALA A 23 7.83 8.32 12.70
C ALA A 23 9.32 8.51 12.40
N VAL A 24 9.98 7.52 11.78
CA VAL A 24 11.39 7.61 11.37
C VAL A 24 11.60 8.68 10.30
N VAL A 25 10.71 8.76 9.31
CA VAL A 25 10.78 9.74 8.22
C VAL A 25 10.51 11.17 8.71
N MET A 26 9.65 11.34 9.71
CA MET A 26 9.43 12.64 10.37
C MET A 26 10.61 13.06 11.26
N ALA A 27 11.30 12.11 11.89
CA ALA A 27 12.48 12.36 12.73
C ALA A 27 13.78 12.57 11.94
N ALA A 28 13.77 12.32 10.62
CA ALA A 28 14.94 12.49 9.78
C ALA A 28 15.33 13.98 9.62
N PRO A 29 16.64 14.31 9.51
CA PRO A 29 17.10 15.69 9.47
C PRO A 29 16.52 16.49 8.29
N PRO A 30 16.07 17.74 8.51
CA PRO A 30 15.48 18.55 7.45
C PRO A 30 16.52 18.91 6.38
N HIS A 31 16.14 18.79 5.12
CA HIS A 31 16.99 19.15 3.97
C HIS A 31 16.69 20.59 3.52
N PRO A 32 17.69 21.39 3.12
CA PRO A 32 17.50 22.79 2.71
C PRO A 32 16.60 23.01 1.47
N ALA A 33 16.20 21.95 0.77
CA ALA A 33 15.32 22.01 -0.41
C ALA A 33 13.87 21.57 -0.11
N MET A 34 13.45 21.64 1.16
CA MET A 34 12.11 21.19 1.56
C MET A 34 11.00 22.15 1.10
N PRO A 35 9.88 21.63 0.57
CA PRO A 35 8.70 22.42 0.28
C PRO A 35 8.19 23.16 1.54
N PRO A 36 7.68 24.40 1.42
CA PRO A 36 7.07 25.10 2.55
C PRO A 36 5.91 24.26 3.11
N PHE A 37 5.76 24.21 4.44
CA PHE A 37 4.80 23.35 5.17
C PHE A 37 5.11 21.84 5.22
N SER A 38 6.38 21.45 5.39
CA SER A 38 6.78 20.04 5.63
C SER A 38 7.15 19.80 7.10
N LEU A 39 6.69 18.68 7.67
CA LEU A 39 7.08 18.17 9.00
C LEU A 39 8.06 17.00 8.78
N GLY A 40 9.36 17.28 8.89
CA GLY A 40 10.40 16.36 8.40
C GLY A 40 10.25 16.11 6.89
N TYR A 41 10.47 14.89 6.43
CA TYR A 41 10.27 14.50 5.01
C TYR A 41 8.81 14.32 4.60
N VAL A 42 7.85 14.61 5.47
CA VAL A 42 6.42 14.51 5.17
C VAL A 42 5.85 15.89 4.84
N SER A 43 5.44 16.09 3.59
CA SER A 43 4.78 17.33 3.18
C SER A 43 3.28 17.28 3.49
N LEU A 44 2.81 18.16 4.39
CA LEU A 44 1.39 18.31 4.72
C LEU A 44 0.48 18.59 3.52
N PRO A 45 0.84 19.48 2.58
CA PRO A 45 -0.02 19.71 1.40
C PRO A 45 -0.11 18.46 0.51
N ALA A 46 0.98 17.71 0.36
CA ALA A 46 0.95 16.45 -0.39
C ALA A 46 0.06 15.41 0.30
N LEU A 47 0.16 15.30 1.64
CA LEU A 47 -0.72 14.42 2.43
C LEU A 47 -2.19 14.81 2.24
N ALA A 48 -2.52 16.10 2.33
CA ALA A 48 -3.89 16.61 2.20
C ALA A 48 -4.50 16.32 0.83
N VAL A 49 -3.70 16.25 -0.24
CA VAL A 49 -4.16 15.90 -1.59
C VAL A 49 -4.22 14.39 -1.80
N ILE A 50 -3.21 13.65 -1.33
CA ILE A 50 -3.11 12.20 -1.57
C ILE A 50 -4.17 11.43 -0.78
N VAL A 51 -4.43 11.79 0.48
CA VAL A 51 -5.41 11.07 1.34
C VAL A 51 -6.80 10.97 0.70
N PRO A 52 -7.45 12.07 0.27
CA PRO A 52 -8.78 11.97 -0.32
C PRO A 52 -8.76 11.20 -1.64
N PHE A 53 -7.73 11.39 -2.46
CA PHE A 53 -7.59 10.67 -3.73
C PHE A 53 -7.41 9.16 -3.50
N ALA A 54 -6.60 8.79 -2.51
CA ALA A 54 -6.42 7.41 -2.09
C ALA A 54 -7.74 6.83 -1.57
N MET A 55 -8.47 7.51 -0.68
CA MET A 55 -9.75 7.02 -0.17
C MET A 55 -10.77 6.76 -1.29
N LEU A 56 -10.86 7.65 -2.28
CA LEU A 56 -11.69 7.47 -3.46
C LEU A 56 -11.27 6.23 -4.27
N ALA A 57 -9.96 6.07 -4.49
CA ALA A 57 -9.40 4.92 -5.18
C ALA A 57 -9.65 3.60 -4.42
N THR A 58 -9.53 3.59 -3.08
CA THR A 58 -9.80 2.41 -2.25
C THR A 58 -11.26 1.99 -2.35
N GLY A 59 -12.19 2.96 -2.32
CA GLY A 59 -13.63 2.70 -2.49
C GLY A 59 -13.96 2.15 -3.87
N ALA A 60 -13.38 2.72 -4.92
CA ALA A 60 -13.53 2.21 -6.29
C ALA A 60 -12.97 0.79 -6.42
N GLY A 61 -11.76 0.54 -5.92
CA GLY A 61 -11.11 -0.77 -5.93
C GLY A 61 -11.91 -1.85 -5.20
N ALA A 62 -12.48 -1.53 -4.04
CA ALA A 62 -13.34 -2.46 -3.28
C ALA A 62 -14.60 -2.83 -4.08
N ARG A 63 -15.23 -1.86 -4.76
CA ARG A 63 -16.39 -2.11 -5.62
C ARG A 63 -16.04 -3.00 -6.81
N PHE A 64 -14.88 -2.79 -7.44
CA PHE A 64 -14.40 -3.68 -8.50
C PHE A 64 -14.16 -5.09 -7.96
N ALA A 65 -13.48 -5.23 -6.82
CA ALA A 65 -13.20 -6.53 -6.20
C ALA A 65 -14.48 -7.32 -5.88
N HIS A 66 -15.54 -6.65 -5.43
CA HIS A 66 -16.83 -7.30 -5.17
C HIS A 66 -17.60 -7.71 -6.44
N ARG A 67 -17.35 -7.04 -7.58
CA ARG A 67 -17.96 -7.38 -8.87
C ARG A 67 -17.23 -8.50 -9.62
N LEU A 68 -15.97 -8.77 -9.28
CA LEU A 68 -15.26 -9.92 -9.84
C LEU A 68 -15.80 -11.22 -9.23
N ASN A 69 -16.33 -12.09 -10.09
CA ASN A 69 -16.76 -13.44 -9.70
C ASN A 69 -15.58 -14.18 -9.03
N GLN A 70 -15.83 -14.94 -7.96
CA GLN A 70 -14.82 -15.47 -7.03
C GLN A 70 -13.66 -16.26 -7.70
N GLY A 71 -13.86 -16.77 -8.92
CA GLY A 71 -12.83 -17.48 -9.68
C GLY A 71 -11.70 -16.60 -10.23
N LEU A 72 -11.95 -15.30 -10.47
CA LEU A 72 -10.98 -14.42 -11.14
C LEU A 72 -9.83 -13.95 -10.21
N PRO A 73 -10.07 -13.54 -8.95
CA PRO A 73 -9.01 -13.18 -8.01
C PRO A 73 -8.03 -14.33 -7.74
N ARG A 74 -8.55 -15.56 -7.64
CA ARG A 74 -7.72 -16.77 -7.42
C ARG A 74 -6.77 -17.04 -8.58
N ARG A 75 -7.23 -16.87 -9.83
CA ARG A 75 -6.41 -17.02 -11.03
C ARG A 75 -5.39 -15.88 -11.15
N GLY A 76 -5.81 -14.63 -10.86
CA GLY A 76 -4.91 -13.48 -10.87
C GLY A 76 -3.75 -13.64 -9.87
N PHE A 77 -4.04 -14.10 -8.65
CA PHE A 77 -3.01 -14.36 -7.65
C PHE A 77 -2.06 -15.49 -8.07
N ALA A 78 -2.57 -16.57 -8.66
CA ALA A 78 -1.74 -17.65 -9.16
C ALA A 78 -0.77 -17.17 -10.27
N VAL A 79 -1.26 -16.34 -11.20
CA VAL A 79 -0.41 -15.74 -12.24
C VAL A 79 0.66 -14.83 -11.61
N LEU A 80 0.29 -13.99 -10.65
CA LEU A 80 1.23 -13.14 -9.93
C LEU A 80 2.34 -13.97 -9.27
N LEU A 81 2.00 -15.07 -8.58
CA LEU A 81 2.98 -15.95 -7.95
C LEU A 81 3.95 -16.57 -8.96
N VAL A 82 3.46 -17.02 -10.12
CA VAL A 82 4.31 -17.56 -11.19
C VAL A 82 5.28 -16.49 -11.70
N VAL A 83 4.81 -15.27 -11.92
CA VAL A 83 5.65 -14.14 -12.37
C VAL A 83 6.72 -13.79 -11.32
N VAL A 84 6.35 -13.70 -10.05
CA VAL A 84 7.28 -13.41 -8.95
C VAL A 84 8.31 -14.52 -8.81
N ALA A 85 7.89 -15.79 -8.86
CA ALA A 85 8.78 -16.94 -8.80
C ALA A 85 9.76 -16.96 -9.97
N ALA A 86 9.28 -16.69 -11.20
CA ALA A 86 10.13 -16.58 -12.38
C ALA A 86 11.14 -15.43 -12.25
N ARG A 87 10.72 -14.26 -11.75
CA ARG A 87 11.63 -13.12 -11.51
C ARG A 87 12.69 -13.47 -10.46
N MET A 88 12.30 -14.08 -9.34
CA MET A 88 13.26 -14.51 -8.31
C MET A 88 14.25 -15.56 -8.82
N ALA A 89 13.78 -16.54 -9.60
CA ALA A 89 14.65 -17.52 -10.22
C ALA A 89 15.64 -16.86 -11.20
N ALA A 90 15.18 -15.93 -12.02
CA ALA A 90 16.06 -15.19 -12.93
C ALA A 90 17.10 -14.34 -12.20
N THR A 91 16.75 -13.68 -11.08
CA THR A 91 17.69 -12.92 -10.24
C THR A 91 18.63 -13.81 -9.43
N ALA A 92 18.27 -15.06 -9.13
CA ALA A 92 19.12 -15.98 -8.39
C ALA A 92 20.10 -16.77 -9.28
N LEU A 93 19.81 -16.91 -10.57
CA LEU A 93 20.65 -17.59 -11.56
C LEU A 93 21.62 -16.66 -12.31
N GLY A 94 21.52 -15.34 -12.12
CA GLY A 94 22.44 -14.32 -12.68
C GLY A 94 23.14 -13.56 -11.57
#